data_AF-A0A4Q3J836-F1
#
_entry.id   AF-A0A4Q3J836-F1
#
_cell.length_a   1.000
_cell.length_b   1.000
_cell.length_c   1.000
_cell.angle_alpha   90.00
_cell.angle_beta   90.00
_cell.angle_gamma   90.00
#
_symmetry.space_group_name_H-M   'P 1'
#
loop_
_entity.id
_entity.type
_entity.pdbx_description
1 polymer ?
#
loop_
_entity_poly.entity_id
_entity_poly.type
_entity_poly.pdbx_seq_one_letter_code
_entity_poly.pdbx_strand_id
1 'polypeptide(L)'
;RKRKPWEDRRFLKASVLVAPLGLVAIETGWIVTEVGRQPWIIRGVMRTRDAVTPVTGLEASFAMFSLLYLGLGVVVLLLLARYVRASDARDGGTP
;
A
#
# COMPACT_ATOMS: atom_id res chain seq x y z
N ARG A 1 12.69 -31.81 -22.75
CA ARG A 1 11.98 -31.75 -21.45
C ARG A 1 11.82 -30.28 -21.07
N LYS A 2 10.67 -29.64 -21.35
CA LYS A 2 10.45 -28.22 -20.99
C LYS A 2 10.41 -28.12 -19.46
N ARG A 3 11.30 -27.32 -18.86
CA ARG A 3 11.25 -27.05 -17.41
C ARG A 3 9.92 -26.39 -17.09
N LYS A 4 9.28 -26.79 -16.00
CA LYS A 4 7.97 -26.23 -15.63
C LYS A 4 8.17 -24.77 -15.21
N PRO A 5 7.25 -23.84 -15.53
CA PRO A 5 7.41 -22.41 -15.21
C PRO A 5 7.63 -22.13 -13.73
N TRP A 6 7.03 -22.93 -12.85
CA TRP A 6 7.17 -22.83 -11.39
C TRP A 6 8.50 -23.38 -10.85
N GLU A 7 9.34 -24.02 -11.69
CA GLU A 7 10.69 -24.45 -11.34
C GLU A 7 11.75 -23.42 -11.76
N ASP A 8 11.37 -22.38 -12.52
CA ASP A 8 12.30 -21.35 -12.98
C ASP A 8 12.48 -20.26 -11.92
N ARG A 9 13.71 -20.20 -11.36
CA ARG A 9 14.13 -19.18 -10.39
C ARG A 9 13.90 -17.75 -10.88
N ARG A 10 14.00 -17.47 -12.19
CA ARG A 10 13.77 -16.13 -12.73
C ARG A 10 12.28 -15.76 -12.65
N PHE A 11 11.41 -16.70 -12.97
CA PHE A 11 9.97 -16.54 -12.88
C PHE A 11 9.53 -16.29 -11.43
N LEU A 12 10.00 -17.12 -10.48
CA LEU A 12 9.69 -16.96 -9.06
C LEU A 12 10.17 -15.60 -8.49
N LYS A 13 11.38 -15.17 -8.85
CA LYS A 13 11.89 -13.84 -8.44
C LYS A 13 11.07 -12.69 -9.04
N ALA A 14 10.65 -12.81 -10.29
CA ALA A 14 9.80 -11.81 -10.93
C ALA A 14 8.43 -11.73 -10.25
N SER A 15 7.82 -12.86 -9.86
CA SER A 15 6.55 -12.87 -9.13
C SER A 15 6.64 -12.15 -7.79
N VAL A 16 7.73 -12.33 -7.04
CA VAL A 16 7.96 -11.61 -5.77
C VAL A 16 8.12 -10.10 -6.01
N LEU A 17 8.80 -9.71 -7.09
CA LEU A 17 9.01 -8.30 -7.42
C LEU A 17 7.71 -7.60 -7.84
N VAL A 18 6.77 -8.33 -8.46
CA VAL A 18 5.47 -7.79 -8.90
C VAL A 18 4.46 -7.69 -7.75
N ALA A 19 4.64 -8.42 -6.65
CA ALA A 19 3.74 -8.35 -5.49
C ALA A 19 3.43 -6.91 -4.99
N PRO A 20 4.40 -6.00 -4.78
CA PRO A 20 4.11 -4.62 -4.39
C PRO A 20 3.41 -3.80 -5.49
N LEU A 21 3.53 -4.19 -6.76
CA LEU A 21 2.92 -3.46 -7.88
C LEU A 21 1.38 -3.51 -7.81
N GLY A 22 0.80 -4.60 -7.28
CA GLY A 22 -0.63 -4.71 -7.06
C GLY A 22 -1.16 -3.65 -6.09
N LEU A 23 -0.42 -3.37 -5.01
CA LEU A 23 -0.77 -2.31 -4.06
C LEU A 23 -0.73 -0.94 -4.74
N VAL A 24 0.33 -0.66 -5.49
CA VAL A 24 0.48 0.61 -6.23
C VAL A 24 -0.66 0.81 -7.23
N ALA A 25 -1.08 -0.25 -7.93
CA ALA A 25 -2.18 -0.20 -8.87
C ALA A 25 -3.51 0.16 -8.18
N ILE A 26 -3.76 -0.36 -6.98
CA ILE A 26 -4.96 -0.06 -6.19
C ILE A 26 -4.95 1.41 -5.76
N GLU A 27 -3.86 1.88 -5.13
CA GLU A 27 -3.73 3.27 -4.67
C GLU A 27 -3.87 4.26 -5.85
N THR A 28 -3.22 3.95 -6.97
CA THR A 28 -3.33 4.77 -8.18
C THR A 28 -4.75 4.81 -8.72
N GLY A 29 -5.48 3.69 -8.69
CA GLY A 29 -6.89 3.64 -9.09
C GLY A 29 -7.78 4.56 -8.25
N TRP A 30 -7.56 4.59 -6.93
CA TRP A 30 -8.23 5.51 -6.03
C TRP A 30 -7.88 6.97 -6.33
N ILE A 31 -6.58 7.28 -6.50
CA ILE A 31 -6.12 8.63 -6.82
C ILE A 31 -6.78 9.13 -8.13
N VAL A 32 -6.83 8.31 -9.18
CA VAL A 32 -7.44 8.69 -10.46
C VAL A 32 -8.93 9.02 -10.29
N THR A 33 -9.66 8.25 -9.50
CA THR A 33 -11.10 8.48 -9.29
C THR A 33 -11.38 9.70 -8.38
N GLU A 34 -10.57 9.91 -7.35
CA GLU A 34 -10.71 11.05 -6.43
C GLU A 34 -10.27 12.37 -7.07
N VAL A 35 -9.08 12.39 -7.67
CA VAL A 35 -8.53 13.59 -8.34
C VAL A 35 -9.32 13.91 -9.60
N GLY A 36 -9.81 12.90 -10.33
CA GLY A 36 -10.65 13.11 -11.52
C GLY A 36 -11.98 13.81 -11.24
N ARG A 37 -12.41 13.88 -9.97
CA ARG A 37 -13.61 14.61 -9.55
C ARG A 37 -13.33 16.05 -9.12
N GLN A 38 -12.07 16.41 -8.83
CA GLN A 38 -11.67 17.79 -8.57
C GLN A 38 -12.01 18.67 -9.80
N PRO A 39 -12.47 19.93 -9.63
CA PRO A 39 -12.54 20.73 -8.41
C PRO A 39 -13.88 20.63 -7.65
N TRP A 40 -14.70 19.61 -7.93
CA TRP A 40 -16.06 19.49 -7.41
C TRP A 40 -16.18 18.38 -6.37
N ILE A 41 -16.89 18.64 -5.28
CA ILE A 41 -17.37 17.56 -4.39
C ILE A 41 -18.68 17.02 -4.95
N ILE A 42 -19.62 17.95 -5.22
CA ILE A 42 -20.89 17.70 -5.91
C ILE A 42 -20.93 18.65 -7.11
N ARG A 43 -20.95 18.09 -8.31
CA ARG A 43 -20.94 18.88 -9.56
C ARG A 43 -22.13 19.83 -9.59
N GLY A 44 -21.86 21.12 -9.86
CA GLY A 44 -22.89 22.16 -9.95
C GLY A 44 -23.45 22.64 -8.60
N VAL A 45 -23.02 22.07 -7.47
CA VAL A 45 -23.52 22.43 -6.14
C VAL A 45 -22.41 22.94 -5.23
N MET A 46 -21.32 22.18 -5.06
CA MET A 46 -20.25 22.51 -4.10
C MET A 46 -18.86 22.18 -4.63
N ARG A 47 -17.96 23.17 -4.55
CA ARG A 47 -16.53 23.03 -4.90
C ARG A 47 -15.72 22.62 -3.68
N THR A 48 -14.58 21.97 -3.93
CA THR A 48 -13.67 21.50 -2.87
C THR A 48 -13.07 22.65 -2.07
N ARG A 49 -12.82 23.80 -2.71
CA ARG A 49 -12.32 25.02 -2.04
C ARG A 49 -13.29 25.58 -1.00
N ASP A 50 -14.60 25.45 -1.25
CA ASP A 50 -15.65 26.07 -0.44
C ASP A 50 -15.98 25.20 0.80
N ALA A 51 -15.43 23.98 0.87
CA ALA A 51 -15.63 23.03 1.96
C ALA A 51 -14.52 23.03 3.02
N VAL A 52 -13.47 23.86 2.87
CA VAL A 52 -12.35 23.92 3.81
C VAL A 52 -12.75 24.76 5.03
N THR A 53 -12.91 24.13 6.18
CA THR A 53 -13.17 24.83 7.45
C THR A 53 -11.88 25.44 7.99
N PRO A 54 -11.86 26.73 8.38
CA PRO A 54 -10.69 27.36 8.98
C PRO A 54 -10.52 26.85 10.42
N VAL A 55 -9.71 25.81 10.59
CA VAL A 55 -9.35 25.26 11.90
C VAL A 55 -7.86 25.50 12.14
N THR A 56 -7.54 26.23 13.21
CA THR A 56 -6.15 26.43 13.65
C THR A 56 -5.64 25.16 14.33
N GLY A 57 -4.45 24.68 13.92
CA GLY A 57 -3.80 23.50 14.53
C GLY A 57 -4.03 22.16 13.82
N LEU A 58 -4.68 22.14 12.64
CA LEU A 58 -4.86 20.93 11.84
C LEU A 58 -3.54 20.23 11.50
N GLU A 59 -2.47 21.01 11.30
CA GLU A 59 -1.13 20.54 10.95
C GLU A 59 -0.58 19.55 11.99
N ALA A 60 -0.79 19.84 13.28
CA ALA A 60 -0.32 19.01 14.37
C ALA A 60 -1.05 17.67 14.42
N SER A 61 -2.38 17.68 14.30
CA SER A 61 -3.19 16.46 14.24
C SER A 61 -2.87 15.65 12.98
N PHE A 62 -2.72 16.30 11.83
CA PHE A 62 -2.35 15.65 10.58
C PHE A 62 -0.98 14.97 10.67
N ALA A 63 0.03 15.65 11.23
CA ALA A 63 1.35 15.07 11.45
C ALA A 63 1.30 13.89 12.44
N MET A 64 0.55 14.03 13.54
CA MET A 64 0.38 12.97 14.54
C MET A 64 -0.23 11.71 13.93
N PHE A 65 -1.35 11.84 13.19
CA PHE A 65 -1.98 10.69 12.53
C PHE A 65 -1.08 10.09 11.45
N SER A 66 -0.40 10.92 10.66
CA SER A 66 0.54 10.46 9.63
C SER A 66 1.67 9.63 10.22
N LEU A 67 2.30 10.11 11.31
CA LEU A 67 3.36 9.38 12.02
C LEU A 67 2.84 8.09 12.65
N LEU A 68 1.64 8.11 13.23
CA LEU A 68 1.00 6.93 13.80
C LEU A 68 0.79 5.83 12.74
N TYR A 69 0.20 6.19 11.59
CA TYR A 69 -0.06 5.24 10.51
C TYR A 69 1.23 4.74 9.84
N LEU A 70 2.25 5.61 9.68
CA LEU A 70 3.57 5.20 9.20
C LEU A 70 4.22 4.22 10.16
N GLY A 71 4.20 4.50 11.46
CA GLY A 71 4.73 3.62 12.49
C GLY A 71 4.03 2.26 12.50
N LEU A 72 2.69 2.26 12.43
CA LEU A 72 1.90 1.04 12.32
C LEU A 72 2.27 0.24 11.05
N GLY A 73 2.41 0.91 9.90
CA GLY A 73 2.84 0.29 8.65
C GLY A 73 4.20 -0.39 8.77
N VAL A 74 5.19 0.28 9.39
CA VAL A 74 6.52 -0.29 9.64
C VAL A 74 6.42 -1.52 10.55
N VAL A 75 5.67 -1.44 11.65
CA VAL A 75 5.49 -2.58 12.57
C VAL A 75 4.88 -3.79 11.83
N VAL A 76 3.84 -3.57 11.02
CA VAL A 76 3.20 -4.64 10.24
C VAL A 76 4.20 -5.26 9.25
N LEU A 77 4.96 -4.45 8.51
CA LEU A 77 5.96 -4.96 7.57
C LEU A 77 7.07 -5.76 8.28
N LEU A 78 7.53 -5.29 9.44
CA LEU A 78 8.53 -6.00 10.25
C LEU A 78 7.96 -7.33 10.78
N LEU A 79 6.72 -7.34 11.25
CA LEU A 79 6.05 -8.56 11.73
C LEU A 79 5.84 -9.57 10.61
N LEU A 80 5.40 -9.12 9.43
CA LEU A 80 5.26 -9.99 8.26
C LEU A 80 6.62 -10.54 7.82
N ALA A 81 7.66 -9.71 7.74
CA ALA A 81 9.00 -10.17 7.39
C ALA A 81 9.55 -11.17 8.42
N ARG A 82 9.30 -10.93 9.71
CA ARG A 82 9.66 -11.86 10.79
C ARG A 82 8.87 -13.16 10.69
N TYR A 83 7.58 -13.10 10.41
CA TYR A 83 6.72 -14.27 10.28
C TYR A 83 7.15 -15.14 9.09
N VAL A 84 7.42 -14.53 7.93
CA VAL A 84 7.91 -15.24 6.73
C VAL A 84 9.25 -15.94 6.99
N ARG A 85 10.19 -15.28 7.66
CA ARG A 85 11.47 -15.93 8.05
C ARG A 85 11.27 -17.03 9.08
N ALA A 86 10.32 -16.86 9.99
CA ALA A 86 10.00 -17.86 11.01
C ALA A 86 9.21 -19.04 10.45
N SER A 87 8.41 -18.87 9.39
CA SER A 87 7.76 -19.97 8.68
C SER A 87 8.79 -20.78 7.89
N ASP A 88 9.73 -20.12 7.21
CA ASP A 88 10.85 -20.80 6.52
C ASP A 88 11.68 -21.66 7.50
N ALA A 89 11.94 -21.16 8.71
CA ALA A 89 12.63 -21.91 9.75
C ALA A 89 11.80 -23.05 10.36
N ARG A 90 10.46 -22.97 10.33
CA ARG A 90 9.54 -24.03 10.79
C ARG A 90 9.36 -25.13 9.76
N ASP A 91 9.45 -24.80 8.48
CA ASP A 91 9.44 -25.75 7.36
C ASP A 91 10.79 -26.47 7.19
N GLY A 92 11.64 -26.44 8.23
CA GLY A 92 12.94 -27.11 8.29
C GLY A 92 12.87 -28.61 8.04
N GLY A 93 12.96 -28.98 6.76
CA GLY A 93 13.34 -30.30 6.30
C GLY A 93 12.40 -30.92 5.26
N THR A 94 12.36 -30.39 4.04
CA THR A 94 12.23 -31.27 2.88
C THR A 94 13.46 -31.10 1.99
N PRO A 95 14.16 -32.20 1.63
CA PRO A 95 15.36 -32.14 0.79
C PRO A 95 15.08 -31.63 -0.62
#